data_AF-A0A150FU05-F1
#
_entry.id   AF-A0A150FU05-F1
#
_cell.length_a   1.000
_cell.length_b   1.000
_cell.length_c   1.000
_cell.angle_alpha   90.00
_cell.angle_beta   90.00
_cell.angle_gamma   90.00
#
_symmetry.space_group_name_H-M   'P 1'
#
loop_
_entity.id
_entity.type
_entity.pdbx_description
1 polymer ?
#
loop_
_entity_poly.entity_id
_entity_poly.type
_entity_poly.pdbx_seq_one_letter_code
_entity_poly.pdbx_strand_id
1 'polypeptide(L)'
;MGPTRARGGTADSAAAAATTVRVQTSTSEPPGPPGPGDVANLVGPPKLRGPRWAVAAFDKSQPVLSRVSAVQVYLVALGSVEDPIANISMLVQARQGSVVPVTVFRAGSGRTLECPKLNVFGLDIGAAVRETGISLRTLQAARVQGVRIDVTDDPAAKTRDLPNVAAVGLLLSK
;
A
#
# COMPACT_ATOMS: atom_id res chain seq x y z
N MET A 1 -41.38 -18.75 32.33
CA MET A 1 -41.04 -17.32 32.48
C MET A 1 -39.88 -17.22 33.45
N GLY A 2 -38.70 -16.80 32.97
CA GLY A 2 -37.47 -16.62 33.74
C GLY A 2 -36.48 -15.84 32.86
N PRO A 3 -35.73 -14.85 33.39
CA PRO A 3 -35.27 -13.70 32.62
C PRO A 3 -34.03 -13.96 31.76
N THR A 4 -34.07 -13.36 30.57
CA THR A 4 -33.03 -13.25 29.56
C THR A 4 -31.80 -12.50 30.10
N ARG A 5 -30.63 -13.17 30.12
CA ARG A 5 -29.34 -12.53 30.41
C ARG A 5 -28.72 -12.01 29.11
N ALA A 6 -28.84 -10.71 28.89
CA ALA A 6 -28.10 -10.00 27.84
C ALA A 6 -26.59 -10.01 28.18
N ARG A 7 -25.77 -10.59 27.29
CA ARG A 7 -24.32 -10.37 27.31
C ARG A 7 -24.02 -9.18 26.41
N GLY A 8 -23.82 -8.03 27.03
CA GLY A 8 -23.05 -6.94 26.44
C GLY A 8 -21.60 -7.39 26.33
N GLY A 9 -21.14 -7.60 25.09
CA GLY A 9 -19.74 -7.83 24.77
C GLY A 9 -19.16 -6.55 24.19
N THR A 10 -18.26 -5.95 24.95
CA THR A 10 -17.49 -4.74 24.66
C THR A 10 -16.88 -4.76 23.26
N ALA A 11 -17.07 -3.66 22.53
CA ALA A 11 -16.37 -3.38 21.30
C ALA A 11 -14.89 -3.09 21.61
N ASP A 12 -14.06 -4.13 21.62
CA ASP A 12 -12.60 -3.96 21.56
C ASP A 12 -12.24 -3.43 20.17
N SER A 13 -12.11 -2.11 20.06
CA SER A 13 -11.37 -1.48 18.97
C SER A 13 -9.90 -1.89 19.08
N ALA A 14 -9.48 -2.82 18.22
CA ALA A 14 -8.07 -3.12 18.04
C ALA A 14 -7.36 -1.86 17.52
N ALA A 15 -6.36 -1.40 18.27
CA ALA A 15 -5.60 -0.20 17.98
C ALA A 15 -5.01 -0.24 16.55
N ALA A 16 -5.39 0.73 15.73
CA ALA A 16 -4.76 1.02 14.47
C ALA A 16 -3.30 1.43 14.74
N ALA A 17 -2.35 0.59 14.33
CA ALA A 17 -0.93 0.94 14.36
C ALA A 17 -0.66 2.04 13.31
N ALA A 18 -0.87 3.30 13.69
CA ALA A 18 -0.55 4.46 12.87
C ALA A 18 0.96 4.45 12.60
N THR A 19 1.32 4.17 11.35
CA THR A 19 2.70 3.95 10.93
C THR A 19 3.10 5.04 9.95
N THR A 20 4.27 5.63 10.16
CA THR A 20 4.83 6.67 9.28
C THR A 20 5.02 6.13 7.86
N VAL A 21 4.28 6.68 6.90
CA VAL A 21 4.44 6.40 5.47
C VAL A 21 5.68 7.16 4.98
N ARG A 22 6.72 6.45 4.53
CA ARG A 22 7.85 7.06 3.81
C ARG A 22 7.59 6.90 2.31
N VAL A 23 7.47 8.02 1.60
CA VAL A 23 7.45 8.05 0.13
C VAL A 23 8.91 7.99 -0.35
N GLN A 24 9.27 7.00 -1.14
CA GLN A 24 10.57 6.95 -1.81
C GLN A 24 10.34 7.07 -3.31
N THR A 25 10.94 8.10 -3.92
CA THR A 25 10.99 8.29 -5.36
C THR A 25 12.33 7.76 -5.88
N SER A 26 12.32 6.74 -6.73
CA SER A 26 13.53 6.31 -7.44
C SER A 26 13.69 7.14 -8.71
N THR A 27 14.21 8.37 -8.59
CA THR A 27 14.63 9.16 -9.77
C THR A 27 16.04 8.76 -10.14
N SER A 28 16.20 7.79 -11.04
CA SER A 28 17.51 7.40 -11.59
C SER A 28 17.86 8.21 -12.84
N GLU A 29 17.74 9.54 -12.80
CA GLU A 29 18.19 10.39 -13.91
C GLU A 29 19.07 11.52 -13.37
N PRO A 30 20.38 11.53 -13.67
CA PRO A 30 21.24 12.67 -13.35
C PRO A 30 20.93 13.83 -14.31
N PRO A 31 20.97 15.09 -13.85
CA PRO A 31 20.80 16.24 -14.72
C PRO A 31 21.96 16.26 -15.75
N GLY A 32 21.62 16.10 -17.03
CA GLY A 32 22.57 16.28 -18.11
C GLY A 32 23.07 17.73 -18.17
N PRO A 33 24.33 17.98 -18.56
CA PRO A 33 24.85 19.34 -18.66
C PRO A 33 24.12 20.11 -19.77
N PRO A 34 23.81 21.41 -19.55
CA PRO A 34 23.16 22.23 -20.57
C PRO A 34 24.12 22.47 -21.75
N GLY A 35 23.65 22.18 -22.97
CA GLY A 35 24.35 22.51 -24.20
C GLY A 35 24.29 24.02 -24.51
N PRO A 36 25.30 24.60 -25.18
CA PRO A 36 25.29 26.00 -25.55
C PRO A 36 24.41 26.20 -26.78
N GLY A 37 23.16 26.63 -26.59
CA GLY A 37 22.28 26.98 -27.71
C GLY A 37 20.78 27.00 -27.42
N ASP A 38 20.32 26.47 -26.29
CA ASP A 38 18.88 26.38 -26.03
C ASP A 38 18.31 27.71 -25.52
N VAL A 39 17.66 28.42 -26.43
CA VAL A 39 16.63 29.42 -26.15
C VAL A 39 15.70 28.84 -25.09
N ALA A 40 15.63 29.48 -23.92
CA ALA A 40 14.78 29.07 -22.82
C ALA A 40 13.31 29.15 -23.26
N ASN A 41 12.81 28.08 -23.87
CA ASN A 41 11.39 27.76 -23.80
C ASN A 41 11.04 27.78 -22.32
N LEU A 42 10.00 28.51 -21.94
CA LEU A 42 9.38 28.40 -20.62
C LEU A 42 8.81 26.98 -20.52
N VAL A 43 9.69 26.02 -20.24
CA VAL A 43 9.34 24.65 -19.94
C VAL A 43 8.50 24.75 -18.68
N GLY A 44 7.23 24.36 -18.77
CA GLY A 44 6.33 24.27 -17.62
C GLY A 44 6.98 23.47 -16.48
N PRO A 45 6.40 23.48 -15.27
CA PRO A 45 6.98 22.78 -14.13
C PRO A 45 7.38 21.34 -14.52
N PRO A 46 8.57 20.86 -14.10
CA PRO A 46 9.06 19.57 -14.51
C PRO A 46 8.04 18.50 -14.13
N LYS A 47 7.56 17.75 -15.14
CA LYS A 47 6.63 16.65 -14.92
C LYS A 47 7.33 15.61 -14.06
N LEU A 48 6.71 15.22 -12.95
CA LEU A 48 7.18 14.10 -12.14
C LEU A 48 6.95 12.81 -12.95
N ARG A 49 8.03 12.10 -13.29
CA ARG A 49 8.01 10.85 -14.07
C ARG A 49 8.77 9.72 -13.35
N GLY A 50 8.39 8.48 -13.65
CA GLY A 50 9.07 7.25 -13.21
C GLY A 50 8.42 6.55 -12.01
N PRO A 51 8.97 5.37 -11.63
CA PRO A 51 8.43 4.52 -10.57
C PRO A 51 8.31 5.26 -9.24
N ARG A 52 7.07 5.38 -8.77
CA ARG A 52 6.72 6.03 -7.52
C ARG A 52 6.09 5.02 -6.59
N TRP A 53 6.60 4.95 -5.36
CA TRP A 53 6.03 4.07 -4.37
C TRP A 53 6.16 4.65 -2.96
N ALA A 54 5.28 4.20 -2.09
CA ALA A 54 5.30 4.52 -0.67
C ALA A 54 5.28 3.22 0.14
N VAL A 55 6.03 3.18 1.24
CA VAL A 55 6.01 2.05 2.18
C VAL A 55 5.61 2.54 3.57
N ALA A 56 4.59 1.87 4.12
CA ALA A 56 4.25 1.91 5.52
C ALA A 56 4.87 0.69 6.21
N ALA A 57 5.90 0.88 7.03
CA ALA A 57 6.67 -0.22 7.64
C ALA A 57 6.29 -0.46 9.11
N PHE A 58 5.96 -1.71 9.48
CA PHE A 58 5.55 -2.06 10.85
C PHE A 58 6.75 -2.53 11.68
N ASP A 59 7.03 -1.81 12.77
CA ASP A 59 8.34 -1.79 13.44
C ASP A 59 8.37 -2.38 14.86
N LYS A 60 7.24 -2.44 15.60
CA LYS A 60 7.26 -2.94 17.00
C LYS A 60 6.50 -4.25 17.28
N SER A 61 5.67 -4.72 16.37
CA SER A 61 4.95 -5.99 16.54
C SER A 61 4.44 -6.51 15.20
N GLN A 62 5.37 -6.86 14.30
CA GLN A 62 5.03 -7.37 12.98
C GLN A 62 4.09 -8.58 13.11
N PRO A 63 2.81 -8.43 12.70
CA PRO A 63 1.86 -9.50 12.83
C PRO A 63 2.29 -10.64 11.92
N VAL A 64 1.99 -11.85 12.36
CA VAL A 64 2.13 -13.02 11.51
C VAL A 64 1.00 -12.97 10.48
N LEU A 65 1.31 -13.28 9.21
CA LEU A 65 0.38 -13.15 8.09
C LEU A 65 -0.93 -13.92 8.32
N SER A 66 -0.88 -15.08 8.99
CA SER A 66 -2.07 -15.87 9.34
C SER A 66 -3.08 -15.14 10.23
N ARG A 67 -2.68 -14.04 10.88
CA ARG A 67 -3.55 -13.20 11.71
C ARG A 67 -4.06 -11.97 10.96
N VAL A 68 -3.69 -11.77 9.70
CA VAL A 68 -4.09 -10.61 8.92
C VAL A 68 -5.23 -11.00 8.00
N SER A 69 -6.39 -10.37 8.18
CA SER A 69 -7.57 -10.61 7.33
C SER A 69 -7.65 -9.63 6.17
N ALA A 70 -7.20 -8.39 6.36
CA ALA A 70 -7.22 -7.35 5.34
C ALA A 70 -6.14 -6.27 5.53
N VAL A 71 -5.81 -5.60 4.43
CA VAL A 71 -5.08 -4.33 4.42
C VAL A 71 -6.08 -3.18 4.31
N GLN A 72 -5.87 -2.13 5.08
CA GLN A 72 -6.70 -0.93 5.05
C GLN A 72 -5.86 0.27 4.59
N VAL A 73 -6.38 1.03 3.64
CA VAL A 73 -5.73 2.25 3.12
C VAL A 73 -6.74 3.38 3.09
N TYR A 74 -6.44 4.47 3.79
CA TYR A 74 -7.26 5.67 3.78
C TYR A 74 -6.73 6.66 2.74
N LEU A 75 -7.52 6.86 1.69
CA LEU A 75 -7.22 7.79 0.60
C LEU A 75 -7.93 9.12 0.86
N VAL A 76 -7.17 10.20 0.82
CA VAL A 76 -7.69 11.58 0.97
C VAL A 76 -7.90 12.23 -0.39
N ALA A 77 -7.04 11.91 -1.35
CA ALA A 77 -7.14 12.35 -2.73
C ALA A 77 -6.59 11.25 -3.66
N LEU A 78 -7.20 11.05 -4.82
CA LEU A 78 -6.66 10.21 -5.89
C LEU A 78 -5.72 10.99 -6.82
N GLY A 79 -5.82 12.33 -6.81
CA GLY A 79 -5.15 13.16 -7.80
C GLY A 79 -5.93 13.21 -9.11
N SER A 80 -5.25 13.54 -10.20
CA SER A 80 -5.86 13.67 -11.53
C SER A 80 -5.24 12.73 -12.57
N VAL A 81 -4.48 11.75 -12.11
CA VAL A 81 -3.80 10.76 -12.94
C VAL A 81 -4.73 9.54 -13.09
N GLU A 82 -4.74 8.93 -14.27
CA GLU A 82 -5.50 7.70 -14.53
C GLU A 82 -4.93 6.55 -13.68
N ASP A 83 -5.81 5.74 -13.07
CA ASP A 83 -5.43 4.65 -12.16
C ASP A 83 -4.26 4.98 -11.21
N PRO A 84 -4.42 6.00 -10.35
CA PRO A 84 -3.31 6.65 -9.66
C PRO A 84 -2.56 5.71 -8.71
N ILE A 85 -3.19 4.61 -8.28
CA ILE A 85 -2.55 3.53 -7.54
C ILE A 85 -2.58 2.29 -8.43
N ALA A 86 -1.41 1.87 -8.90
CA ALA A 86 -1.26 0.71 -9.77
C ALA A 86 -1.38 -0.60 -8.98
N ASN A 87 -0.77 -0.64 -7.78
CA ASN A 87 -0.70 -1.86 -6.98
C ASN A 87 -0.60 -1.53 -5.48
N ILE A 88 -1.23 -2.35 -4.65
CA ILE A 88 -0.99 -2.37 -3.21
C ILE A 88 -0.57 -3.79 -2.86
N SER A 89 0.59 -3.90 -2.23
CA SER A 89 1.16 -5.17 -1.81
C SER A 89 1.55 -5.13 -0.34
N MET A 90 1.39 -6.26 0.32
CA MET A 90 1.89 -6.48 1.66
C MET A 90 3.29 -7.09 1.58
N LEU A 91 4.25 -6.47 2.25
CA LEU A 91 5.62 -6.94 2.30
C LEU A 91 5.74 -7.98 3.41
N VAL A 92 5.98 -9.24 3.07
CA VAL A 92 6.07 -10.34 4.03
C VAL A 92 7.48 -10.93 4.04
N GLN A 93 7.94 -11.36 5.22
CA GLN A 93 9.23 -12.01 5.37
C GLN A 93 9.07 -13.34 6.10
N ALA A 94 9.50 -14.42 5.44
CA ALA A 94 9.64 -15.72 6.10
C ALA A 94 10.81 -15.69 7.08
N ARG A 95 10.82 -16.59 8.08
CA ARG A 95 11.83 -16.60 9.18
C ARG A 95 13.29 -16.49 8.73
N GLN A 96 13.62 -17.03 7.55
CA GLN A 96 14.96 -17.02 6.96
C GLN A 96 14.85 -16.75 5.45
N GLY A 97 14.28 -15.61 5.07
CA GLY A 97 14.05 -15.29 3.67
C GLY A 97 14.12 -13.80 3.33
N SER A 98 14.13 -13.52 2.03
CA SER A 98 13.92 -12.19 1.49
C SER A 98 12.51 -11.70 1.80
N VAL A 99 12.35 -10.37 1.76
CA VAL A 99 11.03 -9.75 1.79
C VAL A 99 10.38 -9.96 0.43
N VAL A 100 9.17 -10.52 0.43
CA VAL A 100 8.41 -10.83 -0.77
C VAL A 100 7.10 -10.03 -0.76
N PRO A 101 6.73 -9.36 -1.86
CA PRO A 101 5.43 -8.68 -1.96
C PRO A 101 4.30 -9.70 -2.19
N VAL A 102 3.21 -9.54 -1.47
CA VAL A 102 1.94 -10.25 -1.65
C VAL A 102 0.89 -9.26 -2.12
N THR A 103 0.36 -9.43 -3.33
CA THR A 103 -0.63 -8.50 -3.90
C THR A 103 -1.95 -8.54 -3.11
N VAL A 104 -2.49 -7.38 -2.76
CA VAL A 104 -3.84 -7.25 -2.16
C VAL A 104 -4.79 -6.40 -3.02
N PHE A 105 -4.23 -5.59 -3.92
CA PHE A 105 -4.96 -4.82 -4.91
C PHE A 105 -4.09 -4.58 -6.13
N ARG A 106 -4.72 -4.62 -7.31
CA ARG A 106 -4.14 -4.24 -8.59
C ARG A 106 -5.16 -3.42 -9.38
N ALA A 107 -4.73 -2.33 -10.01
CA ALA A 107 -5.55 -1.59 -10.95
C ALA A 107 -6.09 -2.51 -12.07
N GLY A 108 -7.28 -2.24 -12.58
CA GLY A 108 -7.94 -3.08 -13.59
C GLY A 108 -8.49 -4.43 -13.10
N SER A 109 -8.37 -4.76 -11.80
CA SER A 109 -8.94 -6.00 -11.23
C SER A 109 -10.47 -6.00 -11.06
N GLY A 110 -11.17 -5.00 -11.61
CA GLY A 110 -12.61 -4.78 -11.41
C GLY A 110 -12.97 -4.17 -10.06
N ARG A 111 -11.97 -3.88 -9.21
CA ARG A 111 -12.14 -3.17 -7.94
C ARG A 111 -11.83 -1.69 -8.12
N THR A 112 -12.77 -0.83 -7.75
CA THR A 112 -12.60 0.63 -7.78
C THR A 112 -12.14 1.14 -6.43
N LEU A 113 -11.23 2.12 -6.43
CA LEU A 113 -10.82 2.84 -5.23
C LEU A 113 -11.81 3.95 -4.93
N GLU A 114 -12.27 4.02 -3.69
CA GLU A 114 -13.15 5.09 -3.23
C GLU A 114 -12.32 6.20 -2.54
N CYS A 115 -12.66 7.46 -2.82
CA CYS A 115 -11.95 8.61 -2.28
C CYS A 115 -12.88 9.83 -2.11
N PRO A 116 -12.88 10.53 -0.95
CA PRO A 116 -12.13 10.20 0.26
C PRO A 116 -12.79 9.04 1.04
N LYS A 117 -12.08 7.93 1.26
CA LYS A 117 -12.61 6.78 2.01
C LYS A 117 -11.51 5.83 2.51
N LEU A 118 -11.87 5.05 3.52
CA LEU A 118 -11.14 3.86 3.91
C LEU A 118 -11.43 2.71 2.94
N ASN A 119 -10.42 2.28 2.20
CA ASN A 119 -10.48 1.14 1.30
C ASN A 119 -9.97 -0.10 2.03
N VAL A 120 -10.71 -1.21 1.95
CA VAL A 120 -10.37 -2.47 2.63
C VAL A 120 -10.11 -3.56 1.61
N PHE A 121 -8.92 -4.16 1.68
CA PHE A 121 -8.46 -5.19 0.76
C PHE A 121 -8.29 -6.51 1.50
N GLY A 122 -9.23 -7.43 1.30
CA GLY A 122 -9.12 -8.79 1.83
C GLY A 122 -7.91 -9.51 1.27
N LEU A 123 -7.33 -10.39 2.09
CA LEU A 123 -6.17 -11.19 1.71
C LEU A 123 -6.62 -12.55 1.17
N ASP A 124 -6.33 -12.82 -0.11
CA ASP A 124 -6.46 -14.17 -0.66
C ASP A 124 -5.12 -14.91 -0.49
N ILE A 125 -5.03 -15.72 0.57
CA ILE A 125 -3.84 -16.53 0.85
C ILE A 125 -3.56 -17.55 -0.27
N GLY A 126 -4.59 -18.07 -0.94
CA GLY A 126 -4.42 -19.03 -2.03
C GLY A 126 -3.80 -18.37 -3.27
N ALA A 127 -4.26 -17.18 -3.63
CA ALA A 127 -3.63 -16.35 -4.65
C ALA A 127 -2.18 -16.00 -4.26
N ALA A 128 -1.95 -15.60 -3.02
CA ALA A 128 -0.62 -15.26 -2.52
C ALA A 128 0.39 -16.42 -2.61
N VAL A 129 -0.03 -17.66 -2.31
CA VAL A 129 0.81 -18.86 -2.48
C VAL A 129 1.19 -19.06 -3.95
N ARG A 130 0.25 -18.88 -4.88
CA ARG A 130 0.50 -19.02 -6.32
C ARG A 130 1.44 -17.94 -6.84
N GLU A 131 1.28 -16.69 -6.40
CA GLU A 131 2.11 -15.55 -6.83
C GLU A 131 3.54 -15.65 -6.31
N THR A 132 3.72 -16.04 -5.05
CA THR A 132 5.03 -16.04 -4.40
C THR A 132 5.81 -17.34 -4.58
N GLY A 133 5.12 -18.44 -4.92
CA GLY A 133 5.70 -19.78 -4.93
C GLY A 133 6.08 -20.32 -3.54
N ILE A 134 5.77 -19.58 -2.48
CA ILE A 134 6.05 -19.97 -1.10
C ILE A 134 4.98 -20.94 -0.62
N SER A 135 5.37 -22.03 0.03
CA SER A 135 4.42 -22.98 0.63
C SER A 135 3.47 -22.29 1.61
N LEU A 136 2.20 -22.72 1.62
CA LEU A 136 1.15 -22.16 2.49
C LEU A 136 1.60 -22.04 3.94
N ARG A 137 2.21 -23.09 4.50
CA ARG A 137 2.70 -23.11 5.89
C ARG A 137 3.77 -22.04 6.15
N THR A 138 4.67 -21.83 5.19
CA THR A 138 5.74 -20.84 5.32
C THR A 138 5.18 -19.43 5.22
N LEU A 139 4.26 -19.20 4.28
CA LEU A 139 3.60 -17.93 4.08
C LEU A 139 2.73 -17.55 5.30
N GLN A 140 1.97 -18.51 5.84
CA GLN A 140 1.19 -18.31 7.06
C GLN A 140 2.04 -17.99 8.30
N ALA A 141 3.29 -18.45 8.35
CA ALA A 141 4.23 -18.13 9.43
C ALA A 141 5.07 -16.87 9.16
N ALA A 142 4.94 -16.26 7.98
CA ALA A 142 5.68 -15.06 7.61
C ALA A 142 5.23 -13.86 8.43
N ARG A 143 6.16 -12.94 8.69
CA ARG A 143 5.88 -11.68 9.38
C ARG A 143 5.63 -10.58 8.36
N VAL A 144 4.60 -9.77 8.61
CA VAL A 144 4.31 -8.61 7.78
C VAL A 144 5.26 -7.47 8.16
N GLN A 145 6.14 -7.11 7.24
CA GLN A 145 7.11 -6.01 7.36
C GLN A 145 6.48 -4.66 7.09
N GLY A 146 5.48 -4.61 6.21
CA GLY A 146 4.87 -3.37 5.79
C GLY A 146 3.86 -3.54 4.67
N VAL A 147 3.37 -2.41 4.17
CA VAL A 147 2.54 -2.31 2.97
C VAL A 147 3.23 -1.35 2.01
N ARG A 148 3.39 -1.79 0.77
CA ARG A 148 3.89 -1.01 -0.35
C ARG A 148 2.73 -0.60 -1.24
N ILE A 149 2.67 0.68 -1.57
CA ILE A 149 1.70 1.26 -2.49
C ILE A 149 2.49 1.77 -3.69
N ASP A 150 2.29 1.15 -4.85
CA ASP A 150 2.87 1.57 -6.11
C ASP A 150 1.88 2.51 -6.80
N VAL A 151 2.37 3.69 -7.16
CA VAL A 151 1.65 4.70 -7.95
C VAL A 151 1.98 4.42 -9.42
N THR A 152 1.04 4.66 -10.32
CA THR A 152 1.29 4.58 -11.78
C THR A 152 2.51 5.41 -12.18
N ASP A 153 3.09 5.16 -13.36
CA ASP A 153 4.20 5.93 -13.93
C ASP A 153 3.74 7.14 -14.75
N ASP A 154 2.42 7.36 -14.84
CA ASP A 154 1.83 8.43 -15.64
C ASP A 154 2.28 9.82 -15.19
N PRO A 155 2.62 10.71 -16.14
CA PRO A 155 3.21 11.99 -15.81
C PRO A 155 2.24 12.88 -15.02
N ALA A 156 2.70 13.39 -13.88
CA ALA A 156 1.96 14.39 -13.09
C ALA A 156 2.63 15.76 -13.23
N ALA A 157 1.84 16.81 -13.43
CA ALA A 157 2.37 18.17 -13.55
C ALA A 157 2.76 18.75 -12.18
N LYS A 158 2.07 18.33 -11.11
CA LYS A 158 2.31 18.77 -9.73
C LYS A 158 2.16 17.61 -8.76
N THR A 159 2.82 17.68 -7.60
CA THR A 159 2.70 16.67 -6.53
C THR A 159 1.27 16.49 -6.05
N ARG A 160 0.46 17.55 -6.03
CA ARG A 160 -0.96 17.48 -5.64
C ARG A 160 -1.84 16.66 -6.60
N ASP A 161 -1.33 16.41 -7.81
CA ASP A 161 -2.01 15.62 -8.83
C ASP A 161 -1.76 14.11 -8.61
N LEU A 162 -0.93 13.74 -7.63
CA LEU A 162 -0.67 12.36 -7.19
C LEU A 162 -1.64 11.94 -6.06
N PRO A 163 -1.83 10.63 -5.86
CA PRO A 163 -2.66 10.14 -4.76
C PRO A 163 -2.06 10.50 -3.39
N ASN A 164 -2.93 10.83 -2.44
CA ASN A 164 -2.57 11.10 -1.06
C ASN A 164 -3.17 10.02 -0.14
N VAL A 165 -2.27 9.28 0.51
CA VAL A 165 -2.57 8.23 1.48
C VAL A 165 -2.29 8.79 2.88
N ALA A 166 -3.33 9.01 3.69
CA ALA A 166 -3.11 9.52 5.05
C ALA A 166 -2.87 8.42 6.08
N ALA A 167 -3.36 7.21 5.84
CA ALA A 167 -3.15 6.09 6.76
C ALA A 167 -3.13 4.75 6.04
N VAL A 168 -2.32 3.84 6.58
CA VAL A 168 -2.28 2.42 6.20
C VAL A 168 -2.32 1.58 7.47
N GLY A 169 -3.13 0.53 7.47
CA GLY A 169 -3.31 -0.36 8.60
C GLY A 169 -3.55 -1.80 8.18
N LEU A 170 -3.50 -2.69 9.16
CA LEU A 170 -3.81 -4.11 9.00
C LEU A 170 -5.02 -4.44 9.88
N LEU A 171 -6.00 -5.12 9.30
CA LEU A 171 -7.10 -5.71 10.06
C LEU A 171 -6.65 -7.10 10.53
N LEU A 172 -6.72 -7.33 11.84
CA LEU A 172 -6.33 -8.60 12.44
C LEU A 172 -7.56 -9.50 12.69
N SER A 173 -7.46 -10.79 12.37
CA SER A 173 -8.44 -11.79 12.77
C SER A 173 -8.21 -12.23 14.22
N LYS A 174 -9.30 -12.55 14.92
CA LYS A 174 -9.27 -13.15 16.26
C LYS A 174 -8.85 -14.61 16.19
#